data_AF-A0AAW6TNL1-F1
#
_entry.id   AF-A0AAW6TNL1-F1
#
_cell.length_a   1.000
_cell.length_b   1.000
_cell.length_c   1.000
_cell.angle_alpha   90.00
_cell.angle_beta   90.00
_cell.angle_gamma   90.00
#
_symmetry.space_group_name_H-M   'P 1'
#
loop_
_entity.id
_entity.type
_entity.pdbx_description
1 polymer ?
#
loop_
_entity_poly.entity_id
_entity_poly.type
_entity_poly.pdbx_seq_one_letter_code
_entity_poly.pdbx_strand_id
1 'polypeptide(L)'
;MIDKITLRSTIFKHLDGLVTAPVAHVLYEKGVLSYILDKKEVTLSELSEHFKANEGYLNVGLRVLCSQGFLNYHINTSTDQITFAINEKSAIAFPMFYLYEDVLDLLHFTMQFRTRLLDDIPFVRLGLIFDLYKKNYGISFSNDALTNEIQHQILTHIEGCLVGPILVRLGMSGMFHKYFMEISFRPEEFHKSPENFKIILDFFADLGWFTQKKGNYQFTEKGLFFAKRASAYGVTVSYLPTFSKMEDLIFGNPNILRTVAEGEDEIHVDREMNVWGSGGAHDTYFKVVDEIIIKLFNLPIEDQPKGILDMGCGNGAFIEHIYNVIERQTLRGKMLDDYPLFLVGADYNQAALKVTRANLIKADIWAKVIWGDIGQPDLLANDLLENYNIDLKDLLNVRTFLDHNRIWEMPKHVTKGRVSHSTGAFAHRGERISNGLVEDNLLEHLNKWSPYVRKFGLLMIELHTIAPNLTAANLGKTAATAYDATHGFSDQYIVEIPVLHKIAAEAGLYPDANFFSRFPDSNLATVSINLLKGNG
;
A
#
# COMPACT_ATOMS: atom_id res chain seq x y z
N MET A 1 14.75 23.67 15.65
CA MET A 1 13.64 22.71 15.75
C MET A 1 13.43 22.12 14.36
N ILE A 2 13.54 20.81 14.19
CA ILE A 2 13.36 20.18 12.87
C ILE A 2 11.94 20.39 12.33
N ASP A 3 11.84 20.74 11.05
CA ASP A 3 10.58 20.78 10.33
C ASP A 3 10.12 19.36 9.96
N LYS A 4 9.39 18.73 10.88
CA LYS A 4 8.82 17.39 10.72
C LYS A 4 7.82 17.31 9.55
N ILE A 5 7.20 18.42 9.14
CA ILE A 5 6.23 18.43 8.05
C ILE A 5 6.98 18.25 6.73
N THR A 6 8.05 19.01 6.51
CA THR A 6 8.89 18.87 5.31
C THR A 6 9.55 17.50 5.24
N LEU A 7 10.07 16.96 6.35
CA LEU A 7 10.67 15.62 6.33
C LEU A 7 9.64 14.51 6.05
N ARG A 8 8.41 14.64 6.55
CA ARG A 8 7.32 13.72 6.19
C ARG A 8 6.96 13.86 4.71
N SER A 9 6.98 15.08 4.19
CA SER A 9 6.76 15.32 2.76
C SER A 9 7.80 14.63 1.90
N THR A 10 9.06 14.62 2.33
CA THR A 10 10.13 13.87 1.66
C THR A 10 9.84 12.37 1.63
N ILE A 11 9.33 11.78 2.72
CA ILE A 11 8.94 10.34 2.73
C ILE A 11 7.94 10.07 1.61
N PHE A 12 6.84 10.83 1.52
CA PHE A 12 5.83 10.60 0.47
C PHE A 12 6.40 10.75 -0.93
N LYS A 13 7.24 11.77 -1.19
CA LYS A 13 7.90 11.94 -2.49
C LYS A 13 8.89 10.82 -2.82
N HIS A 14 9.53 10.22 -1.82
CA HIS A 14 10.35 9.04 -2.03
C HIS A 14 9.51 7.82 -2.42
N LEU A 15 8.35 7.62 -1.78
CA LEU A 15 7.41 6.56 -2.17
C LEU A 15 6.90 6.77 -3.59
N ASP A 16 6.59 8.02 -3.96
CA ASP A 16 6.23 8.39 -5.34
C ASP A 16 7.36 8.02 -6.31
N GLY A 17 8.62 8.28 -5.96
CA GLY A 17 9.78 7.94 -6.76
C GLY A 17 9.94 6.45 -7.05
N LEU A 18 9.78 5.62 -6.02
CA LEU A 18 9.89 4.16 -6.11
C LEU A 18 8.95 3.56 -7.17
N VAL A 19 7.79 4.16 -7.37
CA VAL A 19 6.79 3.68 -8.33
C VAL A 19 6.82 4.45 -9.66
N THR A 20 7.16 5.74 -9.63
CA THR A 20 7.14 6.60 -10.82
C THR A 20 8.34 6.33 -11.71
N ALA A 21 9.55 6.19 -11.15
CA ALA A 21 10.76 5.94 -11.94
C ALA A 21 10.62 4.73 -12.88
N PRO A 22 10.22 3.52 -12.41
CA PRO A 22 10.09 2.36 -13.28
C PRO A 22 9.04 2.54 -14.38
N VAL A 23 7.90 3.15 -14.05
CA VAL A 23 6.81 3.41 -15.01
C VAL A 23 7.25 4.44 -16.05
N ALA A 24 7.76 5.58 -15.60
CA ALA A 24 8.12 6.72 -16.45
C ALA A 24 9.21 6.36 -17.45
N HIS A 25 10.25 5.65 -17.01
CA HIS A 25 11.35 5.22 -17.87
C HIS A 25 10.90 4.21 -18.92
N VAL A 26 10.12 3.19 -18.53
CA VAL A 26 9.63 2.18 -19.48
C VAL A 26 8.71 2.81 -20.54
N LEU A 27 7.84 3.74 -20.16
CA LEU A 27 7.00 4.47 -21.13
C LEU A 27 7.82 5.40 -22.04
N TYR A 28 8.90 5.99 -21.52
CA TYR A 28 9.85 6.80 -22.28
C TYR A 28 10.58 5.95 -23.33
N GLU A 29 11.22 4.86 -22.92
CA GLU A 29 11.98 3.95 -23.80
C GLU A 29 11.12 3.34 -24.91
N LYS A 30 9.86 3.02 -24.60
CA LYS A 30 8.92 2.48 -25.59
C LYS A 30 8.34 3.53 -26.54
N GLY A 31 8.66 4.81 -26.36
CA GLY A 31 8.20 5.90 -27.23
C GLY A 31 6.75 6.34 -26.99
N VAL A 32 6.09 5.85 -25.93
CA VAL A 32 4.69 6.22 -25.59
C VAL A 32 4.58 7.72 -25.33
N LEU A 33 5.53 8.26 -24.58
CA LEU A 33 5.52 9.66 -24.17
C LEU A 33 5.75 10.62 -25.35
N SER A 34 6.62 10.26 -26.29
CA SER A 34 6.83 11.01 -27.54
C SER A 34 5.57 11.02 -28.40
N TYR A 35 4.87 9.89 -28.50
CA TYR A 35 3.61 9.80 -29.23
C TYR A 35 2.53 10.69 -28.59
N ILE A 36 2.43 10.72 -27.27
CA ILE A 36 1.50 11.62 -26.55
C ILE A 36 1.86 13.09 -26.81
N LEU A 37 3.15 13.47 -26.84
CA LEU A 37 3.57 14.83 -27.16
C LEU A 37 3.16 15.26 -28.57
N ASP A 38 3.35 14.38 -29.56
CA ASP A 38 3.01 14.66 -30.95
C ASP A 38 1.50 14.82 -31.16
N LYS A 39 0.72 13.95 -30.52
CA LYS A 39 -0.75 13.96 -30.62
C LYS A 39 -1.43 14.99 -29.73
N LYS A 40 -0.78 15.43 -28.66
CA LYS A 40 -1.26 16.32 -27.58
C LYS A 40 -2.37 15.75 -26.71
N GLU A 41 -3.30 15.01 -27.29
CA GLU A 41 -4.37 14.31 -26.61
C GLU A 41 -4.59 12.95 -27.29
N VAL A 42 -4.69 11.88 -26.48
CA VAL A 42 -4.86 10.50 -26.96
C VAL A 42 -5.76 9.69 -26.04
N THR A 43 -6.41 8.68 -26.60
CA THR A 43 -7.21 7.74 -25.80
C THR A 43 -6.35 6.58 -25.30
N LEU A 44 -6.76 5.95 -24.19
CA LEU A 44 -6.10 4.75 -23.69
C LEU A 44 -6.11 3.62 -24.73
N SER A 45 -7.24 3.39 -25.38
CA SER A 45 -7.39 2.33 -26.38
C SER A 45 -6.46 2.55 -27.57
N GLU A 46 -6.36 3.80 -28.07
CA GLU A 46 -5.40 4.16 -29.13
C GLU A 46 -3.96 3.82 -28.74
N LEU A 47 -3.53 4.20 -27.53
CA LEU A 47 -2.18 3.88 -27.06
C LEU A 47 -1.97 2.37 -26.94
N SER A 48 -2.94 1.64 -26.37
CA SER A 48 -2.84 0.19 -26.20
C SER A 48 -2.74 -0.55 -27.54
N GLU A 49 -3.50 -0.13 -28.55
CA GLU A 49 -3.46 -0.70 -29.90
C GLU A 49 -2.15 -0.36 -30.62
N HIS A 50 -1.71 0.90 -30.55
CA HIS A 50 -0.50 1.36 -31.23
C HIS A 50 0.76 0.67 -30.69
N PHE A 51 0.88 0.60 -29.36
CA PHE A 51 2.06 0.04 -28.70
C PHE A 51 1.92 -1.44 -28.35
N LYS A 52 0.79 -2.08 -28.68
CA LYS A 52 0.45 -3.47 -28.31
C LYS A 52 0.62 -3.70 -26.80
N ALA A 53 0.13 -2.75 -26.01
CA ALA A 53 0.26 -2.78 -24.56
C ALA A 53 -0.93 -3.49 -23.92
N ASN A 54 -0.72 -4.07 -22.74
CA ASN A 54 -1.76 -4.55 -21.86
C ASN A 54 -2.55 -3.35 -21.32
N GLU A 55 -3.76 -3.11 -21.86
CA GLU A 55 -4.54 -1.88 -21.66
C GLU A 55 -4.74 -1.53 -20.18
N GLY A 56 -4.99 -2.53 -19.32
CA GLY A 56 -5.20 -2.34 -17.89
C GLY A 56 -3.96 -1.80 -17.19
N TYR A 57 -2.81 -2.43 -17.41
CA TYR A 57 -1.55 -2.00 -16.79
C TYR A 57 -1.00 -0.70 -17.42
N LEU A 58 -1.25 -0.47 -18.72
CA LEU A 58 -0.97 0.83 -19.33
C LEU A 58 -1.79 1.95 -18.67
N ASN A 59 -3.07 1.73 -18.36
CA ASN A 59 -3.91 2.68 -17.65
C ASN A 59 -3.34 3.03 -16.27
N VAL A 60 -2.92 2.01 -15.50
CA VAL A 60 -2.28 2.21 -14.19
C VAL A 60 -1.00 3.04 -14.33
N GLY A 61 -0.14 2.71 -15.30
CA GLY A 61 1.11 3.44 -15.54
C GLY A 61 0.88 4.90 -15.94
N LEU A 62 -0.05 5.18 -16.85
CA LEU A 62 -0.36 6.56 -17.24
C LEU A 62 -1.05 7.33 -16.11
N ARG A 63 -1.86 6.67 -15.28
CA ARG A 63 -2.45 7.27 -14.08
C ARG A 63 -1.37 7.68 -13.07
N VAL A 64 -0.29 6.92 -12.91
CA VAL A 64 0.87 7.32 -12.09
C VAL A 64 1.46 8.64 -12.57
N LEU A 65 1.67 8.80 -13.89
CA LEU A 65 2.17 10.07 -14.45
C LEU A 65 1.19 11.23 -14.26
N CYS A 66 -0.12 10.96 -14.33
CA CYS A 66 -1.15 11.95 -14.05
C CYS A 66 -1.15 12.38 -12.57
N SER A 67 -1.04 11.42 -11.65
CA SER A 67 -0.93 11.66 -10.21
C SER A 67 0.33 12.44 -9.82
N GLN A 68 1.39 12.36 -10.64
CA GLN A 68 2.61 13.16 -10.51
C GLN A 68 2.55 14.52 -11.23
N GLY A 69 1.44 14.82 -11.90
CA GLY A 69 1.19 16.09 -12.60
C GLY A 69 1.85 16.20 -13.97
N PHE A 70 2.42 15.12 -14.52
CA PHE A 70 3.08 15.14 -15.82
C PHE A 70 2.10 15.00 -17.00
N LEU A 71 0.88 14.55 -16.74
CA LEU A 71 -0.21 14.40 -17.70
C LEU A 71 -1.55 14.79 -17.06
N ASN A 72 -2.52 15.13 -17.88
CA ASN A 72 -3.91 15.30 -17.46
C ASN A 72 -4.70 14.02 -17.73
N TYR A 73 -5.56 13.65 -16.78
CA TYR A 73 -6.43 12.47 -16.85
C TYR A 73 -7.89 12.89 -16.99
N HIS A 74 -8.60 12.29 -17.95
CA HIS A 74 -10.04 12.46 -18.08
C HIS A 74 -10.72 11.11 -18.35
N ILE A 75 -11.77 10.79 -17.58
CA ILE A 75 -12.65 9.65 -17.82
C ILE A 75 -14.07 10.14 -18.14
N ASN A 76 -14.56 9.76 -19.32
CA ASN A 76 -15.97 9.96 -19.66
C ASN A 76 -16.79 8.81 -19.06
N THR A 77 -17.48 9.08 -17.96
CA THR A 77 -18.24 8.07 -17.20
C THR A 77 -19.47 7.52 -17.93
N SER A 78 -19.91 8.17 -19.02
CA SER A 78 -21.02 7.69 -19.84
C SER A 78 -20.57 6.71 -20.93
N THR A 79 -19.36 6.89 -21.46
CA THR A 79 -18.81 6.05 -22.54
C THR A 79 -17.69 5.13 -22.07
N ASP A 80 -17.28 5.24 -20.81
CA ASP A 80 -16.10 4.59 -20.23
C ASP A 80 -14.81 4.83 -21.05
N GLN A 81 -14.71 6.00 -21.70
CA GLN A 81 -13.52 6.38 -22.47
C GLN A 81 -12.53 7.13 -21.58
N ILE A 82 -11.27 6.69 -21.60
CA ILE A 82 -10.17 7.35 -20.88
C ILE A 82 -9.29 8.08 -21.89
N THR A 83 -9.01 9.35 -21.59
CA THR A 83 -8.20 10.24 -22.41
C THR A 83 -7.08 10.85 -21.57
N PHE A 84 -5.90 10.96 -22.18
CA PHE A 84 -4.72 11.59 -21.60
C PHE A 84 -4.33 12.78 -22.47
N ALA A 85 -4.05 13.91 -21.82
CA ALA A 85 -3.62 15.13 -22.50
C ALA A 85 -2.33 15.67 -21.89
N ILE A 86 -1.49 16.28 -22.73
CA ILE A 86 -0.30 17.00 -22.27
C ILE A 86 -0.68 18.25 -21.49
N ASN A 87 0.25 18.72 -20.67
CA ASN A 87 0.16 19.97 -19.95
C ASN A 87 1.51 20.73 -20.01
N GLU A 88 1.61 21.83 -19.28
CA GLU A 88 2.84 22.65 -19.21
C GLU A 88 4.09 21.91 -18.71
N LYS A 89 3.93 20.81 -17.97
CA LYS A 89 5.04 19.98 -17.46
C LYS A 89 5.49 18.91 -18.44
N SER A 90 4.62 18.40 -19.31
CA SER A 90 4.87 17.20 -20.12
C SER A 90 6.12 17.32 -21.00
N ALA A 91 6.22 18.39 -21.79
CA ALA A 91 7.33 18.59 -22.73
C ALA A 91 8.68 18.82 -22.06
N ILE A 92 8.67 19.26 -20.78
CA ILE A 92 9.89 19.48 -19.98
C ILE A 92 10.30 18.18 -19.30
N ALA A 93 9.34 17.45 -18.73
CA ALA A 93 9.61 16.27 -17.91
C ALA A 93 9.98 15.03 -18.73
N PHE A 94 9.27 14.74 -19.83
CA PHE A 94 9.46 13.48 -20.57
C PHE A 94 10.89 13.27 -21.07
N PRO A 95 11.57 14.29 -21.66
CA PRO A 95 12.96 14.13 -22.08
C PRO A 95 13.95 13.95 -20.94
N MET A 96 13.53 14.06 -19.67
CA MET A 96 14.37 13.85 -18.50
C MET A 96 14.18 12.46 -17.88
N PHE A 97 13.21 11.66 -18.33
CA PHE A 97 12.95 10.33 -17.74
C PHE A 97 14.03 9.29 -18.06
N TYR A 98 14.94 9.56 -19.00
CA TYR A 98 16.17 8.76 -19.15
C TYR A 98 17.02 8.76 -17.88
N LEU A 99 16.93 9.80 -17.04
CA LEU A 99 17.69 9.90 -15.79
C LEU A 99 17.33 8.81 -14.76
N TYR A 100 16.20 8.12 -14.95
CA TYR A 100 15.82 7.00 -14.11
C TYR A 100 16.52 5.68 -14.47
N GLU A 101 17.21 5.59 -15.61
CA GLU A 101 17.86 4.36 -16.11
C GLU A 101 18.73 3.70 -15.04
N ASP A 102 19.65 4.45 -14.41
CA ASP A 102 20.59 3.92 -13.41
C ASP A 102 19.89 3.26 -12.21
N VAL A 103 18.80 3.84 -11.72
CA VAL A 103 18.07 3.28 -10.57
C VAL A 103 17.20 2.08 -10.96
N LEU A 104 16.76 2.01 -12.21
CA LEU A 104 16.08 0.82 -12.75
C LEU A 104 17.05 -0.32 -12.98
N ASP A 105 18.23 -0.04 -13.52
CA ASP A 105 19.30 -1.02 -13.67
C ASP A 105 19.74 -1.59 -12.33
N LEU A 106 19.82 -0.74 -11.31
CA LEU A 106 20.04 -1.17 -9.93
C LEU A 106 18.89 -2.06 -9.41
N LEU A 107 17.63 -1.69 -9.68
CA LEU A 107 16.47 -2.49 -9.32
C LEU A 107 16.52 -3.88 -9.99
N HIS A 108 16.71 -3.95 -11.32
CA HIS A 108 16.83 -5.20 -12.05
C HIS A 108 17.99 -6.05 -11.53
N PHE A 109 19.15 -5.42 -11.31
CA PHE A 109 20.32 -6.09 -10.75
C PHE A 109 20.00 -6.70 -9.37
N THR A 110 19.42 -5.94 -8.46
CA THR A 110 19.13 -6.41 -7.09
C THR A 110 18.07 -7.53 -7.05
N MET A 111 17.12 -7.54 -7.98
CA MET A 111 16.10 -8.61 -8.06
C MET A 111 16.66 -9.93 -8.59
N GLN A 112 17.70 -9.93 -9.43
CA GLN A 112 18.31 -11.15 -9.96
C GLN A 112 18.98 -12.00 -8.87
N PHE A 113 19.46 -11.39 -7.78
CA PHE A 113 20.19 -12.12 -6.73
C PHE A 113 19.31 -12.64 -5.59
N ARG A 114 17.98 -12.45 -5.61
CA ARG A 114 17.03 -12.90 -4.55
C ARG A 114 17.65 -12.82 -3.13
N THR A 115 18.08 -11.60 -2.75
CA THR A 115 18.88 -11.17 -1.57
C THR A 115 20.41 -11.21 -1.76
N ARG A 116 21.21 -10.19 -1.36
CA ARG A 116 21.00 -9.11 -0.38
C ARG A 116 21.55 -7.78 -0.95
N LEU A 117 20.77 -6.70 -0.86
CA LEU A 117 21.19 -5.33 -1.22
C LEU A 117 22.48 -4.86 -0.51
N LEU A 118 22.86 -5.56 0.57
CA LEU A 118 24.04 -5.33 1.41
C LEU A 118 25.11 -6.44 1.29
N ASP A 119 25.13 -7.21 0.20
CA ASP A 119 26.28 -8.06 -0.17
C ASP A 119 27.26 -7.28 -1.05
N ASP A 120 28.50 -7.76 -1.19
CA ASP A 120 29.64 -6.99 -1.71
C ASP A 120 29.48 -6.45 -3.15
N ILE A 121 28.74 -7.15 -4.03
CA ILE A 121 28.62 -6.79 -5.46
C ILE A 121 27.69 -5.57 -5.69
N PRO A 122 26.49 -5.47 -5.07
CA PRO A 122 25.66 -4.27 -5.11
C PRO A 122 26.35 -2.95 -4.74
N PHE A 123 27.35 -2.96 -3.85
CA PHE A 123 27.94 -1.72 -3.31
C PHE A 123 28.74 -0.90 -4.34
N VAL A 124 29.41 -1.53 -5.29
CA VAL A 124 30.17 -0.80 -6.32
C VAL A 124 29.22 -0.03 -7.23
N ARG A 125 28.12 -0.66 -7.67
CA ARG A 125 27.08 0.01 -8.46
C ARG A 125 26.42 1.13 -7.68
N LEU A 126 26.08 0.88 -6.41
CA LEU A 126 25.52 1.91 -5.52
C LEU A 126 26.46 3.12 -5.39
N GLY A 127 27.76 2.91 -5.19
CA GLY A 127 28.73 4.00 -5.09
C GLY A 127 28.77 4.89 -6.33
N LEU A 128 28.75 4.30 -7.53
CA LEU A 128 28.70 5.06 -8.79
C LEU A 128 27.42 5.90 -8.89
N ILE A 129 26.27 5.32 -8.56
CA ILE A 129 24.98 6.02 -8.62
C ILE A 129 24.91 7.12 -7.56
N PHE A 130 25.47 6.91 -6.38
CA PHE A 130 25.59 7.95 -5.35
C PHE A 130 26.43 9.12 -5.84
N ASP A 131 27.54 8.88 -6.54
CA ASP A 131 28.37 9.94 -7.11
C ASP A 131 27.65 10.71 -8.23
N LEU A 132 26.84 10.04 -9.04
CA LEU A 132 25.96 10.70 -10.02
C LEU A 132 24.91 11.57 -9.32
N TYR A 133 24.25 11.04 -8.30
CA TYR A 133 23.25 11.77 -7.52
C TYR A 133 23.83 13.02 -6.84
N LYS A 134 25.01 12.92 -6.21
CA LYS A 134 25.70 14.06 -5.59
C LYS A 134 26.02 15.18 -6.58
N LYS A 135 26.18 14.84 -7.86
CA LYS A 135 26.40 15.79 -8.96
C LYS A 135 25.08 16.22 -9.63
N ASN A 136 23.93 15.94 -9.01
CA ASN A 136 22.59 16.17 -9.54
C ASN A 136 22.40 15.55 -10.94
N TYR A 137 23.05 14.42 -11.22
CA TYR A 137 23.07 13.80 -12.56
C TYR A 137 23.55 14.75 -13.69
N GLY A 138 24.36 15.75 -13.34
CA GLY A 138 24.81 16.78 -14.30
C GLY A 138 23.74 17.79 -14.69
N ILE A 139 22.56 17.76 -14.05
CA ILE A 139 21.50 18.74 -14.27
C ILE A 139 21.99 20.11 -13.79
N SER A 140 21.92 21.09 -14.69
CA SER A 140 22.02 22.50 -14.34
C SER A 140 20.62 23.02 -14.01
N PHE A 141 20.43 23.44 -12.76
CA PHE A 141 19.13 23.93 -12.30
C PHE A 141 18.70 25.19 -13.07
N SER A 142 17.51 25.14 -13.66
CA SER A 142 16.96 26.25 -14.44
C SER A 142 16.56 27.42 -13.54
N ASN A 143 16.64 28.63 -14.08
CA ASN A 143 16.04 29.82 -13.46
C ASN A 143 14.52 29.90 -13.70
N ASP A 144 14.00 29.17 -14.69
CA ASP A 144 12.57 29.00 -14.88
C ASP A 144 12.00 28.12 -13.76
N ALA A 145 11.03 28.67 -13.01
CA ALA A 145 10.51 28.04 -11.80
C ALA A 145 9.88 26.67 -12.05
N LEU A 146 9.15 26.51 -13.17
CA LEU A 146 8.49 25.25 -13.53
C LEU A 146 9.52 24.17 -13.86
N THR A 147 10.49 24.49 -14.71
CA THR A 147 11.58 23.58 -15.06
C THR A 147 12.39 23.20 -13.82
N ASN A 148 12.68 24.17 -12.95
CA ASN A 148 13.40 23.94 -11.70
C ASN A 148 12.64 22.97 -10.77
N GLU A 149 11.32 23.14 -10.62
CA GLU A 149 10.47 22.24 -9.85
C GLU A 149 10.53 20.81 -10.38
N ILE A 150 10.40 20.63 -11.71
CA ILE A 150 10.44 19.32 -12.37
C ILE A 150 11.81 18.65 -12.16
N GLN A 151 12.90 19.41 -12.33
CA GLN A 151 14.26 18.92 -12.07
C GLN A 151 14.41 18.39 -10.64
N HIS A 152 13.92 19.12 -9.64
CA HIS A 152 13.97 18.68 -8.25
C HIS A 152 13.03 17.50 -7.98
N GLN A 153 11.85 17.46 -8.60
CA GLN A 153 10.92 16.32 -8.49
C GLN A 153 11.59 15.03 -9.01
N ILE A 154 12.25 15.09 -10.17
CA ILE A 154 12.97 13.95 -10.75
C ILE A 154 14.12 13.49 -9.84
N LEU A 155 14.94 14.41 -9.33
CA LEU A 155 16.01 14.06 -8.39
C LEU A 155 15.45 13.46 -7.09
N THR A 156 14.33 13.99 -6.58
CA THR A 156 13.70 13.42 -5.38
C THR A 156 13.18 11.99 -5.62
N HIS A 157 12.70 11.70 -6.83
CA HIS A 157 12.31 10.34 -7.19
C HIS A 157 13.51 9.38 -7.17
N ILE A 158 14.63 9.81 -7.75
CA ILE A 158 15.89 9.06 -7.71
C ILE A 158 16.37 8.86 -6.27
N GLU A 159 16.34 9.89 -5.42
CA GLU A 159 16.66 9.77 -3.99
C GLU A 159 15.81 8.69 -3.33
N GLY A 160 14.49 8.68 -3.61
CA GLY A 160 13.57 7.67 -3.10
C GLY A 160 13.94 6.24 -3.49
N CYS A 161 14.28 6.02 -4.76
CA CYS A 161 14.75 4.72 -5.26
C CYS A 161 16.05 4.25 -4.57
N LEU A 162 16.92 5.19 -4.18
CA LEU A 162 18.17 4.88 -3.49
C LEU A 162 17.96 4.61 -2.00
N VAL A 163 17.26 5.52 -1.30
CA VAL A 163 17.17 5.47 0.16
C VAL A 163 16.10 4.50 0.67
N GLY A 164 15.00 4.32 -0.07
CA GLY A 164 13.87 3.50 0.36
C GLY A 164 14.27 2.04 0.64
N PRO A 165 14.86 1.32 -0.34
CA PRO A 165 15.23 -0.08 -0.16
C PRO A 165 16.31 -0.26 0.92
N ILE A 166 17.25 0.68 1.02
CA ILE A 166 18.30 0.67 2.04
C ILE A 166 17.69 0.86 3.43
N LEU A 167 16.82 1.85 3.61
CA LEU A 167 16.17 2.12 4.90
C LEU A 167 15.37 0.92 5.41
N VAL A 168 14.58 0.30 4.53
CA VAL A 168 13.79 -0.88 4.91
C VAL A 168 14.71 -2.03 5.32
N ARG A 169 15.78 -2.29 4.55
CA ARG A 169 16.74 -3.34 4.88
C ARG A 169 17.42 -3.12 6.23
N LEU A 170 17.88 -1.90 6.51
CA LEU A 170 18.52 -1.54 7.78
C LEU A 170 17.53 -1.60 8.96
N GLY A 171 16.27 -1.24 8.73
CA GLY A 171 15.19 -1.35 9.70
C GLY A 171 14.91 -2.80 10.07
N MET A 172 14.72 -3.67 9.08
CA MET A 172 14.48 -5.10 9.30
C MET A 172 15.68 -5.83 9.93
N SER A 173 16.92 -5.39 9.65
CA SER A 173 18.12 -5.97 10.27
C SER A 173 18.36 -5.49 11.71
N GLY A 174 17.50 -4.62 12.26
CA GLY A 174 17.65 -4.08 13.62
C GLY A 174 18.72 -3.00 13.77
N MET A 175 19.21 -2.37 12.68
CA MET A 175 20.20 -1.28 12.76
C MET A 175 19.69 -0.11 13.58
N PHE A 176 18.40 0.19 13.45
CA PHE A 176 17.76 1.29 14.16
C PHE A 176 17.36 0.90 15.60
N HIS A 177 18.06 -0.06 16.20
CA HIS A 177 17.95 -0.32 17.62
C HIS A 177 18.43 0.91 18.43
N LYS A 178 17.78 1.19 19.56
CA LYS A 178 17.97 2.41 20.37
C LYS A 178 19.44 2.74 20.66
N TYR A 179 20.26 1.72 20.86
CA TYR A 179 21.71 1.85 21.09
C TYR A 179 22.45 2.59 19.94
N PHE A 180 22.27 2.14 18.69
CA PHE A 180 22.92 2.75 17.52
C PHE A 180 22.33 4.11 17.14
N MET A 181 21.14 4.43 17.66
CA MET A 181 20.49 5.72 17.43
C MET A 181 20.98 6.82 18.39
N GLU A 182 21.46 6.45 19.58
CA GLU A 182 21.85 7.42 20.62
C GLU A 182 23.36 7.66 20.69
N ILE A 183 24.18 6.71 20.23
CA ILE A 183 25.65 6.75 20.36
C ILE A 183 26.31 6.69 18.97
N SER A 184 27.49 7.30 18.83
CA SER A 184 28.30 7.19 17.62
C SER A 184 28.87 5.78 17.44
N PHE A 185 28.91 5.27 16.21
CA PHE A 185 29.44 3.93 15.91
C PHE A 185 30.38 3.97 14.69
N ARG A 186 31.23 2.96 14.56
CA ARG A 186 32.03 2.69 13.37
C ARG A 186 31.38 1.62 12.49
N PRO A 187 31.66 1.59 11.17
CA PRO A 187 31.07 0.59 10.27
C PRO A 187 31.31 -0.86 10.71
N GLU A 188 32.46 -1.17 11.32
CA GLU A 188 32.82 -2.52 11.77
C GLU A 188 31.95 -3.02 12.93
N GLU A 189 31.32 -2.11 13.68
CA GLU A 189 30.45 -2.46 14.80
C GLU A 189 29.09 -3.00 14.36
N PHE A 190 28.73 -2.81 13.09
CA PHE A 190 27.42 -3.17 12.57
C PHE A 190 27.46 -4.17 11.40
N HIS A 191 28.40 -4.02 10.46
CA HIS A 191 28.39 -4.79 9.21
C HIS A 191 29.66 -5.63 9.03
N LYS A 192 29.50 -6.85 8.47
CA LYS A 192 30.62 -7.77 8.21
C LYS A 192 31.59 -7.25 7.14
N SER A 193 31.09 -6.43 6.22
CA SER A 193 31.87 -5.71 5.20
C SER A 193 31.85 -4.21 5.51
N PRO A 194 32.73 -3.71 6.40
CA PRO A 194 32.70 -2.31 6.88
C PRO A 194 32.99 -1.28 5.78
N GLU A 195 33.93 -1.57 4.88
CA GLU A 195 34.27 -0.69 3.75
C GLU A 195 33.09 -0.50 2.80
N ASN A 196 32.35 -1.57 2.55
CA ASN A 196 31.14 -1.52 1.73
C ASN A 196 30.03 -0.74 2.44
N PHE A 197 29.82 -1.00 3.73
CA PHE A 197 28.81 -0.29 4.50
C PHE A 197 29.09 1.21 4.63
N LYS A 198 30.37 1.59 4.68
CA LYS A 198 30.83 2.99 4.67
C LYS A 198 30.31 3.77 3.45
N ILE A 199 30.15 3.14 2.28
CA ILE A 199 29.57 3.79 1.08
C ILE A 199 28.16 4.30 1.35
N ILE A 200 27.33 3.50 2.04
CA ILE A 200 25.97 3.90 2.43
C ILE A 200 26.00 4.99 3.49
N LEU A 201 26.85 4.84 4.51
CA LEU A 201 26.95 5.81 5.60
C LEU A 201 27.44 7.17 5.12
N ASP A 202 28.40 7.21 4.18
CA ASP A 202 28.88 8.44 3.56
C ASP A 202 27.78 9.10 2.73
N PHE A 203 27.04 8.33 1.94
CA PHE A 203 25.89 8.85 1.20
C PHE A 203 24.83 9.45 2.14
N PHE A 204 24.49 8.75 3.21
CA PHE A 204 23.57 9.28 4.22
C PHE A 204 24.15 10.49 4.98
N ALA A 205 25.46 10.58 5.15
CA ALA A 205 26.10 11.78 5.70
C ALA A 205 25.96 12.98 4.74
N ASP A 206 26.10 12.77 3.43
CA ASP A 206 25.88 13.80 2.40
C ASP A 206 24.42 14.27 2.35
N LEU A 207 23.46 13.38 2.60
CA LEU A 207 22.05 13.75 2.80
C LEU A 207 21.77 14.44 4.15
N GLY A 208 22.78 14.56 5.02
CA GLY A 208 22.69 15.17 6.34
C GLY A 208 22.00 14.28 7.39
N TRP A 209 21.94 12.96 7.18
CA TRP A 209 21.34 12.01 8.11
C TRP A 209 22.33 11.53 9.17
N PHE A 210 23.62 11.55 8.85
CA PHE A 210 24.71 11.33 9.79
C PHE A 210 25.69 12.49 9.81
N THR A 211 26.35 12.69 10.94
CA THR A 211 27.63 13.40 11.00
C THR A 211 28.76 12.39 11.14
N GLN A 212 29.87 12.62 10.45
CA GLN A 212 31.07 11.80 10.54
C GLN A 212 32.18 12.52 11.31
N LYS A 213 32.76 11.87 12.33
CA LYS A 213 33.91 12.39 13.09
C LYS A 213 34.92 11.29 13.37
N LYS A 214 36.15 11.44 12.84
CA LYS A 214 37.25 10.49 13.00
C LYS A 214 36.84 9.03 12.69
N GLY A 215 36.08 8.82 11.63
CA GLY A 215 35.58 7.51 11.20
C GLY A 215 34.34 7.00 11.96
N ASN A 216 33.81 7.73 12.94
CA ASN A 216 32.57 7.39 13.62
C ASN A 216 31.40 8.16 13.03
N TYR A 217 30.24 7.51 12.91
CA TYR A 217 29.00 8.08 12.43
C TYR A 217 28.03 8.26 13.59
N GLN A 218 27.31 9.37 13.60
CA GLN A 218 26.26 9.66 14.57
C GLN A 218 25.05 10.20 13.83
N PHE A 219 23.86 9.71 14.15
CA PHE A 219 22.64 10.22 13.55
C PHE A 219 22.44 11.71 13.88
N THR A 220 22.01 12.48 12.87
CA THR A 220 21.42 13.79 13.09
C THR A 220 19.95 13.65 13.50
N GLU A 221 19.33 14.73 13.96
CA GLU A 221 17.87 14.73 14.17
C GLU A 221 17.10 14.37 12.87
N LYS A 222 17.63 14.74 11.69
CA LYS A 222 17.05 14.42 10.37
C LYS A 222 17.15 12.93 10.10
N GLY A 223 18.32 12.33 10.30
CA GLY A 223 18.51 10.90 10.13
C GLY A 223 17.65 10.07 11.09
N LEU A 224 17.58 10.48 12.36
CA LEU A 224 16.69 9.84 13.34
C LEU A 224 15.23 9.89 12.93
N PHE A 225 14.78 10.98 12.31
CA PHE A 225 13.41 11.11 11.85
C PHE A 225 13.03 10.04 10.81
N PHE A 226 13.91 9.79 9.82
CA PHE A 226 13.71 8.78 8.78
C PHE A 226 13.91 7.36 9.32
N ALA A 227 14.92 7.12 10.15
CA ALA A 227 15.17 5.81 10.77
C ALA A 227 13.94 5.32 11.59
N LYS A 228 13.34 6.21 12.38
CA LYS A 228 12.10 5.91 13.15
C LYS A 228 10.87 5.64 12.28
N ARG A 229 10.93 5.93 10.98
CA ARG A 229 9.83 5.80 10.01
C ARG A 229 10.22 4.89 8.85
N ALA A 230 11.24 4.07 8.99
CA ALA A 230 11.67 3.15 7.93
C ALA A 230 10.53 2.20 7.51
N SER A 231 9.66 1.79 8.43
CA SER A 231 8.47 0.97 8.14
C SER A 231 7.50 1.63 7.17
N ALA A 232 7.42 2.97 7.12
CA ALA A 232 6.56 3.69 6.17
C ALA A 232 6.95 3.43 4.70
N TYR A 233 8.17 2.98 4.44
CA TYR A 233 8.63 2.54 3.12
C TYR A 233 8.35 1.08 2.83
N GLY A 234 8.13 0.25 3.87
CA GLY A 234 8.12 -1.20 3.76
C GLY A 234 7.07 -1.74 2.79
N VAL A 235 5.85 -1.18 2.81
CA VAL A 235 4.80 -1.61 1.87
C VAL A 235 5.21 -1.33 0.44
N THR A 236 5.60 -0.10 0.08
CA THR A 236 6.00 0.22 -1.30
C THR A 236 7.23 -0.56 -1.76
N VAL A 237 8.25 -0.66 -0.91
CA VAL A 237 9.49 -1.41 -1.23
C VAL A 237 9.21 -2.91 -1.38
N SER A 238 8.23 -3.47 -0.68
CA SER A 238 7.88 -4.88 -0.85
C SER A 238 7.40 -5.23 -2.26
N TYR A 239 6.91 -4.25 -3.04
CA TYR A 239 6.47 -4.43 -4.43
C TYR A 239 7.57 -4.16 -5.47
N LEU A 240 8.82 -3.95 -5.07
CA LEU A 240 9.94 -3.86 -6.03
C LEU A 240 10.03 -5.04 -7.01
N PRO A 241 9.70 -6.30 -6.66
CA PRO A 241 9.60 -7.37 -7.65
C PRO A 241 8.60 -7.06 -8.77
N THR A 242 7.43 -6.49 -8.44
CA THR A 242 6.44 -5.99 -9.41
C THR A 242 7.03 -4.90 -10.29
N PHE A 243 7.66 -3.89 -9.69
CA PHE A 243 8.22 -2.76 -10.42
C PHE A 243 9.41 -3.15 -11.32
N SER A 244 10.16 -4.20 -10.97
CA SER A 244 11.24 -4.75 -11.79
C SER A 244 10.78 -5.45 -13.07
N LYS A 245 9.47 -5.66 -13.21
CA LYS A 245 8.82 -6.30 -14.37
C LYS A 245 7.91 -5.35 -15.13
N MET A 246 8.12 -4.04 -14.97
CA MET A 246 7.22 -3.03 -15.54
C MET A 246 7.09 -3.13 -17.07
N GLU A 247 8.19 -3.43 -17.77
CA GLU A 247 8.14 -3.66 -19.22
C GLU A 247 7.29 -4.88 -19.58
N ASP A 248 7.48 -6.02 -18.89
CA ASP A 248 6.69 -7.23 -19.12
C ASP A 248 5.21 -7.02 -18.79
N LEU A 249 4.91 -6.31 -17.70
CA LEU A 249 3.53 -6.01 -17.31
C LEU A 249 2.85 -5.11 -18.34
N ILE A 250 3.48 -4.01 -18.78
CA ILE A 250 2.82 -3.08 -19.70
C ILE A 250 2.83 -3.59 -21.15
N PHE A 251 3.90 -4.23 -21.63
CA PHE A 251 4.10 -4.55 -23.06
C PHE A 251 4.37 -6.02 -23.37
N GLY A 252 4.51 -6.87 -22.35
CA GLY A 252 4.88 -8.27 -22.49
C GLY A 252 3.85 -9.21 -21.87
N ASN A 253 4.32 -10.19 -21.11
CA ASN A 253 3.47 -11.17 -20.43
C ASN A 253 2.90 -10.60 -19.11
N PRO A 254 1.60 -10.28 -19.03
CA PRO A 254 1.01 -9.73 -17.81
C PRO A 254 0.96 -10.75 -16.65
N ASN A 255 1.13 -12.04 -16.95
CA ASN A 255 1.12 -13.13 -15.95
C ASN A 255 2.51 -13.52 -15.44
N ILE A 256 3.55 -12.76 -15.80
CA ILE A 256 4.95 -13.06 -15.47
C ILE A 256 5.20 -13.24 -13.96
N LEU A 257 4.39 -12.58 -13.11
CA LEU A 257 4.49 -12.65 -11.65
C LEU A 257 3.37 -13.46 -10.97
N ARG A 258 2.49 -14.09 -11.76
CA ARG A 258 1.32 -14.86 -11.28
C ARG A 258 1.45 -16.35 -11.52
N THR A 259 2.41 -16.76 -12.34
CA THR A 259 2.67 -18.18 -12.64
C THR A 259 3.57 -18.76 -11.54
N VAL A 260 2.98 -19.07 -10.39
CA VAL A 260 3.64 -19.79 -9.28
C VAL A 260 3.05 -21.20 -9.16
N ALA A 261 3.86 -22.19 -8.79
CA ALA A 261 3.35 -23.54 -8.60
C ALA A 261 2.44 -23.61 -7.35
N GLU A 262 1.57 -24.62 -7.28
CA GLU A 262 0.71 -24.82 -6.12
C GLU A 262 1.57 -25.00 -4.85
N GLY A 263 1.35 -24.13 -3.85
CA GLY A 263 2.12 -24.12 -2.60
C GLY A 263 3.40 -23.29 -2.61
N GLU A 264 3.75 -22.64 -3.73
CA GLU A 264 4.85 -21.67 -3.76
C GLU A 264 4.41 -20.28 -3.30
N ASP A 265 5.35 -19.54 -2.71
CA ASP A 265 5.14 -18.16 -2.28
C ASP A 265 4.90 -17.22 -3.47
N GLU A 266 4.16 -16.16 -3.21
CA GLU A 266 3.94 -15.09 -4.18
C GLU A 266 5.26 -14.41 -4.57
N ILE A 267 5.50 -14.22 -5.87
CA ILE A 267 6.73 -13.62 -6.38
C ILE A 267 6.60 -12.13 -6.74
N HIS A 268 5.39 -11.60 -6.74
CA HIS A 268 5.11 -10.19 -7.06
C HIS A 268 5.42 -9.23 -5.90
N VAL A 269 5.49 -9.75 -4.67
CA VAL A 269 5.68 -8.97 -3.44
C VAL A 269 6.54 -9.75 -2.44
N ASP A 270 7.46 -9.07 -1.75
CA ASP A 270 8.14 -9.62 -0.57
C ASP A 270 7.17 -9.59 0.63
N ARG A 271 6.54 -10.73 0.91
CA ARG A 271 5.46 -10.83 1.91
C ARG A 271 5.95 -10.55 3.32
N GLU A 272 7.16 -10.95 3.68
CA GLU A 272 7.74 -10.69 5.01
C GLU A 272 7.94 -9.18 5.21
N MET A 273 8.52 -8.50 4.21
CA MET A 273 8.69 -7.05 4.22
C MET A 273 7.36 -6.29 4.22
N ASN A 274 6.37 -6.78 3.47
CA ASN A 274 5.04 -6.18 3.40
C ASN A 274 4.35 -6.21 4.78
N VAL A 275 4.43 -7.34 5.48
CA VAL A 275 3.91 -7.49 6.86
C VAL A 275 4.67 -6.60 7.84
N TRP A 276 6.00 -6.52 7.74
CA TRP A 276 6.81 -5.62 8.56
C TRP A 276 6.47 -4.14 8.34
N GLY A 277 6.28 -3.74 7.09
CA GLY A 277 5.93 -2.37 6.70
C GLY A 277 4.53 -1.94 7.16
N SER A 278 3.54 -2.84 7.04
CA SER A 278 2.16 -2.57 7.43
C SER A 278 1.98 -2.46 8.96
N GLY A 279 2.69 -3.28 9.75
CA GLY A 279 2.60 -3.25 11.21
C GLY A 279 2.93 -1.89 11.85
N GLY A 280 3.81 -1.10 11.25
CA GLY A 280 4.18 0.23 11.75
C GLY A 280 3.12 1.32 11.55
N ALA A 281 2.11 1.10 10.70
CA ALA A 281 1.07 2.08 10.39
C ALA A 281 -0.15 1.99 11.35
N HIS A 282 -0.28 0.90 12.10
CA HIS A 282 -1.53 0.52 12.76
C HIS A 282 -1.85 1.30 14.05
N ASP A 283 -0.84 1.77 14.81
CA ASP A 283 -1.03 2.40 16.12
C ASP A 283 -2.01 3.60 16.13
N THR A 284 -2.09 4.36 15.03
CA THR A 284 -3.00 5.51 14.95
C THR A 284 -4.43 5.09 14.67
N TYR A 285 -4.61 4.07 13.82
CA TYR A 285 -5.92 3.56 13.45
C TYR A 285 -6.55 2.76 14.60
N PHE A 286 -5.72 2.03 15.34
CA PHE A 286 -6.17 1.22 16.47
C PHE A 286 -6.83 2.05 17.57
N LYS A 287 -6.44 3.31 17.79
CA LYS A 287 -7.13 4.18 18.76
C LYS A 287 -8.61 4.40 18.44
N VAL A 288 -8.95 4.58 17.17
CA VAL A 288 -10.36 4.72 16.77
C VAL A 288 -11.09 3.40 16.90
N VAL A 289 -10.44 2.29 16.55
CA VAL A 289 -10.98 0.94 16.78
C VAL A 289 -11.26 0.72 18.27
N ASP A 290 -10.36 1.12 19.17
CA ASP A 290 -10.52 0.97 20.61
C ASP A 290 -11.79 1.66 21.10
N GLU A 291 -12.06 2.88 20.65
CA GLU A 291 -13.28 3.62 20.99
C GLU A 291 -14.55 2.86 20.57
N ILE A 292 -14.54 2.25 19.38
CA ILE A 292 -15.65 1.43 18.86
C ILE A 292 -15.84 0.18 19.72
N ILE A 293 -14.76 -0.56 19.96
CA ILE A 293 -14.76 -1.79 20.77
C ILE A 293 -15.26 -1.50 22.18
N ILE A 294 -14.71 -0.46 22.83
CA ILE A 294 -15.10 -0.07 24.18
C ILE A 294 -16.59 0.26 24.24
N LYS A 295 -17.11 1.00 23.25
CA LYS A 295 -18.53 1.34 23.22
C LYS A 295 -19.42 0.10 23.03
N LEU A 296 -19.07 -0.81 22.11
CA LEU A 296 -19.88 -2.02 21.86
C LEU A 296 -19.91 -2.96 23.06
N PHE A 297 -18.76 -3.21 23.71
CA PHE A 297 -18.65 -4.15 24.83
C PHE A 297 -18.95 -3.51 26.22
N ASN A 298 -19.47 -2.29 26.23
CA ASN A 298 -20.07 -1.63 27.39
C ASN A 298 -21.60 -1.53 27.33
N LEU A 299 -22.24 -2.02 26.25
CA LEU A 299 -23.69 -2.16 26.17
C LEU A 299 -24.21 -3.22 27.15
N PRO A 300 -25.53 -3.29 27.43
CA PRO A 300 -26.13 -4.45 28.11
C PRO A 300 -25.71 -5.77 27.46
N ILE A 301 -25.49 -6.82 28.25
CA ILE A 301 -24.81 -8.05 27.80
C ILE A 301 -25.55 -8.73 26.62
N GLU A 302 -26.87 -8.63 26.61
CA GLU A 302 -27.79 -9.10 25.57
C GLU A 302 -27.66 -8.36 24.23
N ASP A 303 -27.17 -7.11 24.27
CA ASP A 303 -26.95 -6.25 23.11
C ASP A 303 -25.50 -6.26 22.63
N GLN A 304 -24.63 -7.05 23.27
CA GLN A 304 -23.24 -7.20 22.87
C GLN A 304 -23.06 -8.33 21.85
N PRO A 305 -22.04 -8.24 20.99
CA PRO A 305 -21.54 -9.41 20.27
C PRO A 305 -21.15 -10.52 21.24
N LYS A 306 -21.36 -11.79 20.84
CA LYS A 306 -20.86 -12.95 21.60
C LYS A 306 -19.34 -13.07 21.52
N GLY A 307 -18.73 -12.44 20.52
CA GLY A 307 -17.31 -12.48 20.28
C GLY A 307 -16.95 -11.74 19.01
N ILE A 308 -15.78 -12.09 18.46
CA ILE A 308 -15.15 -11.37 17.34
C ILE A 308 -14.64 -12.36 16.33
N LEU A 309 -14.86 -12.05 15.05
CA LEU A 309 -14.21 -12.72 13.94
C LEU A 309 -13.34 -11.73 13.18
N ASP A 310 -12.05 -12.02 13.08
CA ASP A 310 -11.09 -11.30 12.24
C ASP A 310 -10.84 -12.10 10.96
N MET A 311 -11.32 -11.58 9.82
CA MET A 311 -11.12 -12.17 8.50
C MET A 311 -9.85 -11.59 7.87
N GLY A 312 -8.93 -12.48 7.44
CA GLY A 312 -7.57 -12.14 7.07
C GLY A 312 -6.69 -11.86 8.28
N CYS A 313 -6.76 -12.73 9.30
CA CYS A 313 -6.14 -12.47 10.61
C CYS A 313 -4.61 -12.40 10.58
N GLY A 314 -3.95 -12.85 9.51
CA GLY A 314 -2.51 -12.68 9.30
C GLY A 314 -1.67 -13.32 10.42
N ASN A 315 -1.11 -12.50 11.31
CA ASN A 315 -0.32 -12.96 12.46
C ASN A 315 -1.08 -12.96 13.79
N GLY A 316 -2.37 -12.60 13.80
CA GLY A 316 -3.22 -12.56 15.00
C GLY A 316 -3.08 -11.31 15.87
N ALA A 317 -2.21 -10.35 15.50
CA ALA A 317 -1.94 -9.18 16.35
C ALA A 317 -3.18 -8.30 16.57
N PHE A 318 -4.08 -8.23 15.59
CA PHE A 318 -5.31 -7.42 15.72
C PHE A 318 -6.32 -8.07 16.68
N ILE A 319 -6.49 -9.40 16.60
CA ILE A 319 -7.30 -10.17 17.57
C ILE A 319 -6.75 -9.99 18.98
N GLU A 320 -5.43 -10.16 19.15
CA GLU A 320 -4.76 -9.97 20.44
C GLU A 320 -5.00 -8.55 20.98
N HIS A 321 -4.86 -7.53 20.14
CA HIS A 321 -5.12 -6.15 20.52
C HIS A 321 -6.56 -5.93 20.97
N ILE A 322 -7.55 -6.35 20.17
CA ILE A 322 -8.96 -6.16 20.53
C ILE A 322 -9.33 -6.92 21.81
N TYR A 323 -8.85 -8.16 21.97
CA TYR A 323 -9.09 -8.92 23.20
C TYR A 323 -8.57 -8.16 24.43
N ASN A 324 -7.33 -7.67 24.37
CA ASN A 324 -6.72 -6.89 25.46
C ASN A 324 -7.52 -5.61 25.78
N VAL A 325 -8.06 -4.93 24.76
CA VAL A 325 -8.94 -3.77 24.96
C VAL A 325 -10.21 -4.17 25.68
N ILE A 326 -10.88 -5.25 25.26
CA ILE A 326 -12.12 -5.72 25.91
C ILE A 326 -11.85 -6.13 27.36
N GLU A 327 -10.87 -7.00 27.57
CA GLU A 327 -10.50 -7.52 28.89
C GLU A 327 -10.21 -6.39 29.89
N ARG A 328 -9.43 -5.38 29.47
CA ARG A 328 -8.91 -4.36 30.39
C ARG A 328 -9.78 -3.11 30.52
N GLN A 329 -10.57 -2.79 29.50
CA GLN A 329 -11.20 -1.46 29.37
C GLN A 329 -12.72 -1.48 29.27
N THR A 330 -13.37 -2.63 29.38
CA THR A 330 -14.83 -2.75 29.20
C THR A 330 -15.54 -3.42 30.38
N LEU A 331 -16.85 -3.26 30.45
CA LEU A 331 -17.73 -3.98 31.37
C LEU A 331 -17.72 -5.48 31.05
N ARG A 332 -17.70 -5.86 29.77
CA ARG A 332 -17.58 -7.27 29.36
C ARG A 332 -16.31 -7.93 29.90
N GLY A 333 -15.19 -7.21 29.91
CA GLY A 333 -13.92 -7.69 30.47
C GLY A 333 -14.00 -8.14 31.93
N LYS A 334 -14.90 -7.54 32.73
CA LYS A 334 -15.14 -7.90 34.13
C LYS A 334 -16.06 -9.12 34.31
N MET A 335 -16.60 -9.64 33.20
CA MET A 335 -17.65 -10.67 33.17
C MET A 335 -17.26 -11.85 32.29
N LEU A 336 -15.99 -11.98 31.89
CA LEU A 336 -15.55 -13.03 30.96
C LEU A 336 -15.72 -14.45 31.51
N ASP A 337 -15.74 -14.63 32.83
CA ASP A 337 -15.99 -15.93 33.47
C ASP A 337 -17.44 -16.41 33.22
N ASP A 338 -18.41 -15.49 33.33
CA ASP A 338 -19.84 -15.79 33.12
C ASP A 338 -20.24 -15.70 31.64
N TYR A 339 -19.60 -14.79 30.89
CA TYR A 339 -19.87 -14.48 29.50
C TYR A 339 -18.56 -14.43 28.70
N PRO A 340 -17.95 -15.56 28.36
CA PRO A 340 -16.69 -15.60 27.62
C PRO A 340 -16.84 -14.99 26.22
N LEU A 341 -15.73 -14.53 25.64
CA LEU A 341 -15.68 -14.09 24.24
C LEU A 341 -15.38 -15.28 23.32
N PHE A 342 -16.15 -15.40 22.25
CA PHE A 342 -15.83 -16.33 21.17
C PHE A 342 -14.93 -15.66 20.13
N LEU A 343 -13.62 -15.87 20.21
CA LEU A 343 -12.66 -15.29 19.27
C LEU A 343 -12.39 -16.22 18.09
N VAL A 344 -12.40 -15.65 16.88
CA VAL A 344 -12.08 -16.35 15.64
C VAL A 344 -11.06 -15.57 14.82
N GLY A 345 -9.97 -16.22 14.46
CA GLY A 345 -9.08 -15.78 13.39
C GLY A 345 -9.29 -16.64 12.15
N ALA A 346 -9.69 -16.02 11.05
CA ALA A 346 -9.91 -16.69 9.77
C ALA A 346 -8.91 -16.17 8.73
N ASP A 347 -8.29 -17.09 7.99
CA ASP A 347 -7.37 -16.75 6.90
C ASP A 347 -7.35 -17.89 5.87
N TYR A 348 -7.21 -17.56 4.59
CA TYR A 348 -7.14 -18.55 3.52
C TYR A 348 -5.73 -19.15 3.40
N ASN A 349 -4.72 -18.47 3.95
CA ASN A 349 -3.33 -18.89 3.94
C ASN A 349 -2.97 -19.72 5.20
N GLN A 350 -2.56 -20.98 5.00
CA GLN A 350 -2.20 -21.89 6.09
C GLN A 350 -1.00 -21.43 6.92
N ALA A 351 -0.03 -20.71 6.33
CA ALA A 351 1.11 -20.17 7.05
C ALA A 351 0.67 -19.06 8.02
N ALA A 352 -0.24 -18.19 7.59
CA ALA A 352 -0.84 -17.15 8.44
C ALA A 352 -1.58 -17.79 9.65
N LEU A 353 -2.38 -18.82 9.42
CA LEU A 353 -3.06 -19.56 10.49
C LEU A 353 -2.08 -20.17 11.50
N LYS A 354 -0.95 -20.73 11.03
CA LYS A 354 0.09 -21.29 11.91
C LYS A 354 0.73 -20.22 12.79
N VAL A 355 1.07 -19.06 12.21
CA VAL A 355 1.65 -17.92 12.94
C VAL A 355 0.64 -17.34 13.93
N THR A 356 -0.60 -17.14 13.52
CA THR A 356 -1.69 -16.67 14.37
C THR A 356 -1.88 -17.58 15.58
N ARG A 357 -1.94 -18.91 15.40
CA ARG A 357 -2.04 -19.87 16.53
C ARG A 357 -0.88 -19.73 17.50
N ALA A 358 0.35 -19.66 16.99
CA ALA A 358 1.54 -19.56 17.83
C ALA A 358 1.56 -18.26 18.66
N ASN A 359 1.18 -17.14 18.05
CA ASN A 359 1.14 -15.84 18.73
C ASN A 359 0.02 -15.78 19.78
N LEU A 360 -1.19 -16.23 19.46
CA LEU A 360 -2.31 -16.22 20.42
C LEU A 360 -2.05 -17.16 21.61
N ILE A 361 -1.45 -18.35 21.39
CA ILE A 361 -1.02 -19.25 22.48
C ILE A 361 0.03 -18.56 23.36
N LYS A 362 1.01 -17.87 22.75
CA LYS A 362 2.04 -17.14 23.48
C LYS A 362 1.47 -15.98 24.30
N ALA A 363 0.38 -15.37 23.82
CA ALA A 363 -0.34 -14.30 24.51
C ALA A 363 -1.37 -14.81 25.53
N ASP A 364 -1.50 -16.13 25.72
CA ASP A 364 -2.50 -16.79 26.57
C ASP A 364 -3.96 -16.47 26.17
N ILE A 365 -4.20 -16.28 24.87
CA ILE A 365 -5.51 -15.97 24.30
C ILE A 365 -6.09 -17.20 23.60
N TRP A 366 -7.30 -17.58 24.00
CA TRP A 366 -8.00 -18.74 23.48
C TRP A 366 -8.91 -18.34 22.31
N ALA A 367 -8.53 -18.70 21.10
CA ALA A 367 -9.29 -18.41 19.88
C ALA A 367 -9.41 -19.64 18.96
N LYS A 368 -10.46 -19.66 18.13
CA LYS A 368 -10.56 -20.59 17.00
C LYS A 368 -9.80 -20.00 15.82
N VAL A 369 -8.81 -20.73 15.32
CA VAL A 369 -8.04 -20.32 14.14
C VAL A 369 -8.36 -21.29 13.02
N ILE A 370 -9.14 -20.83 12.04
CA ILE A 370 -9.77 -21.66 11.02
C ILE A 370 -9.48 -21.12 9.62
N TRP A 371 -9.62 -22.00 8.62
CA TRP A 371 -9.53 -21.56 7.24
C TRP A 371 -10.76 -20.72 6.88
N GLY A 372 -10.57 -19.64 6.13
CA GLY A 372 -11.67 -18.82 5.63
C GLY A 372 -11.23 -17.89 4.51
N ASP A 373 -12.09 -17.71 3.53
CA ASP A 373 -11.88 -16.82 2.38
C ASP A 373 -12.87 -15.65 2.46
N ILE A 374 -12.36 -14.42 2.28
CA ILE A 374 -13.19 -13.22 2.30
C ILE A 374 -14.29 -13.27 1.21
N GLY A 375 -14.07 -14.01 0.12
CA GLY A 375 -15.06 -14.19 -0.94
C GLY A 375 -16.16 -15.22 -0.64
N GLN A 376 -16.05 -15.97 0.47
CA GLN A 376 -16.92 -17.11 0.80
C GLN A 376 -17.45 -17.09 2.26
N PRO A 377 -18.16 -16.02 2.69
CA PRO A 377 -18.68 -15.92 4.06
C PRO A 377 -19.71 -17.00 4.42
N ASP A 378 -20.45 -17.54 3.44
CA ASP A 378 -21.43 -18.62 3.68
C ASP A 378 -20.74 -19.91 4.18
N LEU A 379 -19.60 -20.26 3.59
CA LEU A 379 -18.82 -21.42 4.00
C LEU A 379 -18.29 -21.23 5.43
N LEU A 380 -17.74 -20.05 5.71
CA LEU A 380 -17.28 -19.67 7.05
C LEU A 380 -18.41 -19.74 8.08
N ALA A 381 -19.60 -19.23 7.74
CA ALA A 381 -20.76 -19.25 8.63
C ALA A 381 -21.23 -20.68 8.92
N ASN A 382 -21.26 -21.55 7.92
CA ASN A 382 -21.61 -22.96 8.09
C ASN A 382 -20.57 -23.68 8.97
N ASP A 383 -19.28 -23.47 8.72
CA ASP A 383 -18.21 -24.08 9.52
C ASP A 383 -18.28 -23.67 10.99
N LEU A 384 -18.60 -22.39 11.27
CA LEU A 384 -18.76 -21.91 12.64
C LEU A 384 -19.97 -22.51 13.34
N LEU A 385 -21.08 -22.64 12.61
CA LEU A 385 -22.30 -23.21 13.15
C LEU A 385 -22.15 -24.71 13.42
N GLU A 386 -21.64 -25.46 12.44
CA GLU A 386 -21.50 -26.93 12.55
C GLU A 386 -20.45 -27.33 13.59
N ASN A 387 -19.29 -26.68 13.62
CA ASN A 387 -18.17 -27.11 14.46
C ASN A 387 -18.21 -26.50 15.87
N TYR A 388 -18.86 -25.34 16.05
CA TYR A 388 -18.81 -24.60 17.30
C TYR A 388 -20.19 -24.13 17.81
N ASN A 389 -21.26 -24.36 17.05
CA ASN A 389 -22.61 -23.91 17.39
C ASN A 389 -22.68 -22.38 17.60
N ILE A 390 -21.93 -21.63 16.78
CA ILE A 390 -21.90 -20.15 16.78
C ILE A 390 -22.38 -19.65 15.42
N ASP A 391 -23.42 -18.82 15.44
CA ASP A 391 -23.86 -18.10 14.24
C ASP A 391 -22.93 -16.90 14.00
N LEU A 392 -22.42 -16.76 12.78
CA LEU A 392 -21.57 -15.63 12.37
C LEU A 392 -22.25 -14.27 12.62
N LYS A 393 -23.58 -14.22 12.55
CA LYS A 393 -24.39 -13.02 12.86
C LYS A 393 -24.28 -12.55 14.29
N ASP A 394 -23.87 -13.43 15.21
CA ASP A 394 -23.70 -13.10 16.62
C ASP A 394 -22.31 -12.54 16.96
N LEU A 395 -21.41 -12.46 15.98
CA LEU A 395 -20.06 -11.94 16.14
C LEU A 395 -19.94 -10.53 15.56
N LEU A 396 -19.07 -9.71 16.17
CA LEU A 396 -18.56 -8.52 15.51
C LEU A 396 -17.54 -8.98 14.46
N ASN A 397 -17.82 -8.68 13.20
CA ASN A 397 -16.92 -9.02 12.12
C ASN A 397 -15.93 -7.88 11.93
N VAL A 398 -14.64 -8.19 11.94
CA VAL A 398 -13.56 -7.22 11.78
C VAL A 398 -12.64 -7.66 10.64
N ARG A 399 -12.03 -6.69 9.95
CA ARG A 399 -10.96 -6.93 8.99
C ARG A 399 -10.20 -5.65 8.69
N THR A 400 -8.93 -5.76 8.37
CA THR A 400 -8.06 -4.62 8.08
C THR A 400 -7.39 -4.79 6.73
N PHE A 401 -7.58 -3.82 5.83
CA PHE A 401 -6.94 -3.72 4.52
C PHE A 401 -7.14 -4.97 3.66
N LEU A 402 -8.38 -5.44 3.52
CA LEU A 402 -8.66 -6.73 2.88
C LEU A 402 -9.69 -6.71 1.75
N ASP A 403 -10.74 -5.87 1.81
CA ASP A 403 -11.79 -5.92 0.78
C ASP A 403 -11.23 -5.50 -0.58
N HIS A 404 -10.29 -4.56 -0.63
CA HIS A 404 -9.62 -4.17 -1.88
C HIS A 404 -8.74 -5.30 -2.47
N ASN A 405 -8.25 -6.22 -1.64
CA ASN A 405 -7.38 -7.34 -2.04
C ASN A 405 -8.17 -8.65 -2.23
N ARG A 406 -9.51 -8.58 -2.32
CA ARG A 406 -10.33 -9.74 -2.66
C ARG A 406 -9.96 -10.27 -4.05
N ILE A 407 -10.11 -11.58 -4.22
CA ILE A 407 -9.91 -12.22 -5.52
C ILE A 407 -10.96 -11.67 -6.49
N TRP A 408 -10.50 -11.28 -7.68
CA TRP A 408 -11.40 -10.80 -8.73
C TRP A 408 -12.29 -11.93 -9.24
N GLU A 409 -13.59 -11.68 -9.24
CA GLU A 409 -14.61 -12.50 -9.85
C GLU A 409 -15.42 -11.62 -10.81
N MET A 410 -15.68 -12.10 -12.03
CA MET A 410 -16.58 -11.38 -12.92
C MET A 410 -17.98 -11.32 -12.28
N PRO A 411 -18.57 -10.11 -12.07
CA PRO A 411 -19.87 -10.02 -11.43
C PRO A 411 -20.93 -10.71 -12.29
N LYS A 412 -21.79 -11.50 -11.63
CA LYS A 412 -22.90 -12.22 -12.28
C LYS A 412 -24.02 -11.27 -12.71
N HIS A 413 -24.14 -10.14 -12.03
CA HIS A 413 -25.13 -9.10 -12.24
C HIS A 413 -24.45 -7.76 -12.55
N VAL A 414 -24.49 -7.38 -13.82
CA VAL A 414 -24.01 -6.06 -14.26
C VAL A 414 -25.16 -5.06 -14.26
N THR A 415 -25.01 -3.97 -13.53
CA THR A 415 -26.04 -2.93 -13.40
C THR A 415 -26.09 -2.09 -14.67
N LYS A 416 -27.18 -2.22 -15.44
CA LYS A 416 -27.36 -1.46 -16.69
C LYS A 416 -27.37 0.04 -16.43
N GLY A 417 -26.51 0.78 -17.13
CA GLY A 417 -26.43 2.24 -17.02
C GLY A 417 -25.80 2.74 -15.72
N ARG A 418 -25.06 1.89 -14.97
CA ARG A 418 -24.29 2.33 -13.80
C ARG A 418 -23.32 3.43 -14.22
N VAL A 419 -23.48 4.60 -13.58
CA VAL A 419 -22.51 5.69 -13.67
C VAL A 419 -21.59 5.59 -12.47
N SER A 420 -20.31 5.33 -12.74
CA SER A 420 -19.27 5.34 -11.71
C SER A 420 -18.76 6.76 -11.49
N HIS A 421 -18.46 7.09 -10.24
CA HIS A 421 -17.74 8.32 -9.88
C HIS A 421 -16.27 8.06 -9.54
N SER A 422 -15.81 6.80 -9.68
CA SER A 422 -14.42 6.47 -9.45
C SER A 422 -13.55 6.98 -10.58
N THR A 423 -12.34 7.37 -10.22
CA THR A 423 -11.22 7.71 -11.11
C THR A 423 -10.09 6.68 -11.04
N GLY A 424 -10.37 5.52 -10.43
CA GLY A 424 -9.44 4.40 -10.33
C GLY A 424 -9.01 3.88 -11.71
N ALA A 425 -7.80 3.32 -11.78
CA ALA A 425 -7.36 2.51 -12.90
C ALA A 425 -7.28 1.06 -12.43
N PHE A 426 -8.19 0.23 -12.93
CA PHE A 426 -8.30 -1.17 -12.52
C PHE A 426 -7.85 -2.10 -13.64
N ALA A 427 -7.11 -3.12 -13.24
CA ALA A 427 -6.62 -4.15 -14.13
C ALA A 427 -6.78 -5.52 -13.48
N HIS A 428 -6.94 -6.54 -14.32
CA HIS A 428 -6.78 -7.93 -13.92
C HIS A 428 -6.00 -8.65 -15.00
N ARG A 429 -4.78 -9.09 -14.66
CA ARG A 429 -3.91 -9.83 -15.59
C ARG A 429 -3.67 -9.07 -16.90
N GLY A 430 -3.49 -7.76 -16.81
CA GLY A 430 -3.23 -6.87 -17.93
C GLY A 430 -4.47 -6.39 -18.68
N GLU A 431 -5.63 -7.01 -18.47
CA GLU A 431 -6.89 -6.55 -19.03
C GLU A 431 -7.44 -5.38 -18.22
N ARG A 432 -7.97 -4.37 -18.90
CA ARG A 432 -8.63 -3.24 -18.26
C ARG A 432 -9.99 -3.66 -17.71
N ILE A 433 -10.29 -3.24 -16.48
CA ILE A 433 -11.61 -3.38 -15.88
C ILE A 433 -12.24 -1.99 -15.79
N SER A 434 -13.50 -1.86 -16.22
CA SER A 434 -14.25 -0.60 -16.09
C SER A 434 -14.61 -0.32 -14.63
N ASN A 435 -14.69 0.97 -14.28
CA ASN A 435 -14.98 1.38 -12.91
C ASN A 435 -16.38 0.94 -12.45
N GLY A 436 -17.35 0.92 -13.36
CA GLY A 436 -18.68 0.38 -13.09
C GLY A 436 -18.67 -1.12 -12.79
N LEU A 437 -17.80 -1.88 -13.45
CA LEU A 437 -17.69 -3.32 -13.22
C LEU A 437 -17.02 -3.64 -11.87
N VAL A 438 -16.04 -2.82 -11.44
CA VAL A 438 -15.46 -2.91 -10.09
C VAL A 438 -16.51 -2.59 -9.02
N GLU A 439 -17.36 -1.59 -9.25
CA GLU A 439 -18.48 -1.27 -8.36
C GLU A 439 -19.49 -2.43 -8.25
N ASP A 440 -19.88 -3.06 -9.37
CA ASP A 440 -20.76 -4.23 -9.35
C ASP A 440 -20.11 -5.44 -8.65
N ASN A 441 -18.81 -5.68 -8.89
CA ASN A 441 -18.07 -6.72 -8.19
C ASN A 441 -18.00 -6.45 -6.66
N LEU A 442 -17.78 -5.20 -6.25
CA LEU A 442 -17.79 -4.80 -4.84
C LEU A 442 -19.19 -4.96 -4.23
N LEU A 443 -20.24 -4.64 -4.99
CA LEU A 443 -21.63 -4.83 -4.55
C LEU A 443 -21.93 -6.30 -4.28
N GLU A 444 -21.59 -7.19 -5.21
CA GLU A 444 -21.78 -8.64 -5.02
C GLU A 444 -20.99 -9.16 -3.82
N HIS A 445 -19.74 -8.72 -3.66
CA HIS A 445 -18.92 -9.04 -2.49
C HIS A 445 -19.58 -8.62 -1.17
N LEU A 446 -20.02 -7.36 -1.06
CA LEU A 446 -20.68 -6.86 0.15
C LEU A 446 -22.04 -7.52 0.38
N ASN A 447 -22.77 -7.90 -0.67
CA ASN A 447 -24.02 -8.66 -0.55
C ASN A 447 -23.81 -10.05 0.04
N LYS A 448 -22.69 -10.74 -0.27
CA LYS A 448 -22.34 -12.01 0.38
C LYS A 448 -22.17 -11.83 1.91
N TRP A 449 -21.58 -10.72 2.34
CA TRP A 449 -21.35 -10.44 3.77
C TRP A 449 -22.55 -9.84 4.51
N SER A 450 -23.40 -9.10 3.80
CA SER A 450 -24.51 -8.32 4.37
C SER A 450 -25.41 -9.12 5.32
N PRO A 451 -25.83 -10.37 5.02
CA PRO A 451 -26.64 -11.19 5.93
C PRO A 451 -25.99 -11.45 7.30
N TYR A 452 -24.66 -11.43 7.37
CA TYR A 452 -23.89 -11.79 8.55
C TYR A 452 -23.46 -10.59 9.40
N VAL A 453 -23.34 -9.41 8.78
CA VAL A 453 -22.77 -8.23 9.46
C VAL A 453 -23.81 -7.17 9.82
N ARG A 454 -25.07 -7.32 9.41
CA ARG A 454 -26.13 -6.32 9.66
C ARG A 454 -26.38 -6.02 11.14
N LYS A 455 -26.28 -7.03 12.02
CA LYS A 455 -26.63 -6.93 13.45
C LYS A 455 -25.58 -6.16 14.25
N PHE A 456 -24.38 -6.71 14.38
CA PHE A 456 -23.30 -6.12 15.19
C PHE A 456 -22.34 -5.25 14.39
N GLY A 457 -22.37 -5.35 13.07
CA GLY A 457 -21.58 -4.57 12.16
C GLY A 457 -20.37 -5.30 11.59
N LEU A 458 -19.83 -4.68 10.55
CA LEU A 458 -18.53 -4.93 9.98
C LEU A 458 -17.63 -3.75 10.34
N LEU A 459 -16.67 -3.97 11.25
CA LEU A 459 -15.64 -3.00 11.55
C LEU A 459 -14.46 -3.21 10.59
N MET A 460 -14.29 -2.28 9.66
CA MET A 460 -13.24 -2.36 8.65
C MET A 460 -12.33 -1.15 8.67
N ILE A 461 -11.03 -1.41 8.55
CA ILE A 461 -10.03 -0.41 8.17
C ILE A 461 -9.73 -0.66 6.69
N GLU A 462 -9.85 0.36 5.84
CA GLU A 462 -9.70 0.15 4.39
C GLU A 462 -8.84 1.22 3.71
N LEU A 463 -8.13 0.79 2.67
CA LEU A 463 -7.30 1.62 1.80
C LEU A 463 -8.10 2.15 0.61
N HIS A 464 -7.84 3.39 0.24
CA HIS A 464 -8.55 4.14 -0.78
C HIS A 464 -7.62 4.87 -1.71
N THR A 465 -8.13 5.09 -2.91
CA THR A 465 -7.53 5.99 -3.89
C THR A 465 -8.16 7.39 -3.81
N ILE A 466 -7.53 8.36 -4.47
CA ILE A 466 -8.06 9.71 -4.72
C ILE A 466 -7.80 10.11 -6.19
N ALA A 467 -8.45 11.17 -6.64
CA ALA A 467 -8.34 11.61 -8.04
C ALA A 467 -6.91 12.06 -8.41
N PRO A 468 -6.40 11.72 -9.63
CA PRO A 468 -5.03 12.06 -10.03
C PRO A 468 -4.70 13.56 -9.97
N ASN A 469 -5.65 14.42 -10.34
CA ASN A 469 -5.48 15.87 -10.25
C ASN A 469 -5.34 16.37 -8.80
N LEU A 470 -6.07 15.74 -7.86
CA LEU A 470 -5.98 16.05 -6.45
C LEU A 470 -4.64 15.57 -5.86
N THR A 471 -4.17 14.39 -6.29
CA THR A 471 -2.83 13.87 -5.95
C THR A 471 -1.73 14.81 -6.45
N ALA A 472 -1.79 15.20 -7.72
CA ALA A 472 -0.81 16.09 -8.35
C ALA A 472 -0.71 17.46 -7.66
N ALA A 473 -1.84 18.00 -7.20
CA ALA A 473 -1.87 19.26 -6.46
C ALA A 473 -1.31 19.14 -5.01
N ASN A 474 -1.05 17.93 -4.52
CA ASN A 474 -0.71 17.65 -3.13
C ASN A 474 0.47 16.68 -2.96
N LEU A 475 1.41 16.66 -3.92
CA LEU A 475 2.64 15.89 -3.81
C LEU A 475 3.38 16.18 -2.50
N GLY A 476 3.80 15.12 -1.82
CA GLY A 476 4.40 15.25 -0.50
C GLY A 476 3.41 15.46 0.65
N LYS A 477 2.10 15.34 0.42
CA LYS A 477 1.07 15.35 1.49
C LYS A 477 0.23 14.07 1.54
N THR A 478 0.35 13.22 0.53
CA THR A 478 -0.38 11.96 0.39
C THR A 478 0.56 10.90 -0.19
N ALA A 479 0.27 9.62 0.09
CA ALA A 479 0.95 8.47 -0.50
C ALA A 479 0.15 7.85 -1.68
N ALA A 480 -0.87 8.56 -2.18
CA ALA A 480 -1.81 8.03 -3.17
C ALA A 480 -1.12 7.50 -4.43
N THR A 481 -0.12 8.18 -5.01
CA THR A 481 0.60 7.67 -6.19
C THR A 481 1.21 6.30 -5.93
N ALA A 482 1.88 6.14 -4.79
CA ALA A 482 2.51 4.89 -4.41
C ALA A 482 1.48 3.78 -4.21
N TYR A 483 0.38 4.06 -3.50
CA TYR A 483 -0.68 3.08 -3.28
C TYR A 483 -1.40 2.71 -4.57
N ASP A 484 -1.71 3.68 -5.43
CA ASP A 484 -2.34 3.45 -6.73
C ASP A 484 -1.49 2.53 -7.62
N ALA A 485 -0.18 2.77 -7.64
CA ALA A 485 0.74 1.95 -8.42
C ALA A 485 0.88 0.54 -7.84
N THR A 486 1.16 0.40 -6.54
CA THR A 486 1.36 -0.92 -5.93
C THR A 486 0.14 -1.79 -6.08
N HIS A 487 -1.06 -1.24 -5.83
CA HIS A 487 -2.31 -1.99 -5.89
C HIS A 487 -2.78 -2.21 -7.33
N GLY A 488 -2.67 -1.20 -8.21
CA GLY A 488 -3.09 -1.33 -9.60
C GLY A 488 -2.28 -2.36 -10.39
N PHE A 489 -0.95 -2.40 -10.21
CA PHE A 489 -0.10 -3.40 -10.88
C PHE A 489 -0.16 -4.80 -10.23
N SER A 490 -0.78 -4.92 -9.06
CA SER A 490 -0.97 -6.20 -8.37
C SER A 490 -2.43 -6.63 -8.31
N ASP A 491 -3.26 -6.18 -9.28
CA ASP A 491 -4.66 -6.57 -9.45
C ASP A 491 -5.50 -6.40 -8.17
N GLN A 492 -5.29 -5.28 -7.47
CA GLN A 492 -6.03 -4.89 -6.27
C GLN A 492 -6.94 -3.68 -6.54
N TYR A 493 -8.08 -3.62 -5.86
CA TYR A 493 -9.24 -2.80 -6.25
C TYR A 493 -9.56 -1.74 -5.19
N ILE A 494 -8.65 -0.79 -4.99
CA ILE A 494 -8.87 0.36 -4.09
C ILE A 494 -9.79 1.40 -4.76
N VAL A 495 -10.91 1.71 -4.12
CA VAL A 495 -11.87 2.73 -4.59
C VAL A 495 -11.88 3.93 -3.65
N GLU A 496 -12.35 5.09 -4.14
CA GLU A 496 -12.52 6.28 -3.32
C GLU A 496 -13.55 6.02 -2.19
N ILE A 497 -13.38 6.65 -1.02
CA ILE A 497 -14.30 6.49 0.13
C ILE A 497 -15.78 6.68 -0.25
N PRO A 498 -16.16 7.74 -1.00
CA PRO A 498 -17.56 7.92 -1.40
C PRO A 498 -18.10 6.77 -2.27
N VAL A 499 -17.24 6.13 -3.07
CA VAL A 499 -17.60 4.96 -3.88
C VAL A 499 -17.84 3.75 -2.98
N LEU A 500 -16.94 3.48 -2.02
CA LEU A 500 -17.15 2.41 -1.03
C LEU A 500 -18.48 2.60 -0.30
N HIS A 501 -18.75 3.81 0.21
CA HIS A 501 -19.98 4.11 0.95
C HIS A 501 -21.24 3.99 0.09
N LYS A 502 -21.20 4.45 -1.17
CA LYS A 502 -22.30 4.27 -2.14
C LYS A 502 -22.62 2.79 -2.32
N ILE A 503 -21.60 1.97 -2.58
CA ILE A 503 -21.79 0.53 -2.84
C ILE A 503 -22.19 -0.24 -1.58
N ALA A 504 -21.65 0.13 -0.41
CA ALA A 504 -22.08 -0.42 0.86
C ALA A 504 -23.58 -0.15 1.11
N ALA A 505 -24.04 1.09 0.84
CA ALA A 505 -25.45 1.45 0.99
C ALA A 505 -26.36 0.65 0.04
N GLU A 506 -25.92 0.41 -1.20
CA GLU A 506 -26.60 -0.49 -2.15
C GLU A 506 -26.72 -1.93 -1.60
N ALA A 507 -25.74 -2.41 -0.84
CA ALA A 507 -25.77 -3.69 -0.13
C ALA A 507 -26.55 -3.67 1.20
N GLY A 508 -27.17 -2.53 1.55
CA GLY A 508 -27.90 -2.32 2.80
C GLY A 508 -27.01 -2.16 4.03
N LEU A 509 -25.76 -1.74 3.85
CA LEU A 509 -24.77 -1.51 4.89
C LEU A 509 -24.37 -0.03 4.94
N TYR A 510 -24.47 0.60 6.11
CA TYR A 510 -24.26 2.02 6.28
C TYR A 510 -23.17 2.28 7.33
N PRO A 511 -22.24 3.22 7.09
CA PRO A 511 -21.26 3.60 8.10
C PRO A 511 -21.94 4.31 9.27
N ASP A 512 -21.62 3.88 10.49
CA ASP A 512 -22.00 4.62 11.70
C ASP A 512 -21.24 5.95 11.75
N ALA A 513 -21.97 7.05 11.57
CA ALA A 513 -21.40 8.40 11.50
C ALA A 513 -20.66 8.82 12.79
N ASN A 514 -20.93 8.19 13.93
CA ASN A 514 -20.21 8.49 15.17
C ASN A 514 -18.81 7.88 15.20
N PHE A 515 -18.55 6.88 14.36
CA PHE A 515 -17.32 6.10 14.35
C PHE A 515 -16.53 6.21 13.05
N PHE A 516 -17.16 6.71 11.98
CA PHE A 516 -16.49 6.92 10.72
C PHE A 516 -15.31 7.89 10.89
N SER A 517 -14.13 7.41 10.52
CA SER A 517 -12.90 8.20 10.52
C SER A 517 -12.15 8.02 9.21
N ARG A 518 -11.41 9.05 8.78
CA ARG A 518 -10.62 9.02 7.55
C ARG A 518 -9.26 9.67 7.77
N PHE A 519 -8.24 9.18 7.07
CA PHE A 519 -6.84 9.52 7.31
C PHE A 519 -6.11 9.87 6.02
N PRO A 520 -5.51 11.09 5.93
CA PRO A 520 -5.76 12.24 6.81
C PRO A 520 -7.24 12.67 6.81
N ASP A 521 -7.71 13.38 7.84
CA ASP A 521 -9.08 13.90 7.88
C ASP A 521 -9.27 15.08 6.91
N SER A 522 -9.38 14.76 5.63
CA SER A 522 -9.52 15.68 4.51
C SER A 522 -9.93 14.92 3.26
N ASN A 523 -10.04 15.62 2.13
CA ASN A 523 -10.26 14.98 0.82
C ASN A 523 -9.03 14.20 0.30
N LEU A 524 -7.88 14.28 1.00
CA LEU A 524 -6.69 13.49 0.70
C LEU A 524 -6.68 12.12 1.41
N ALA A 525 -7.78 11.75 2.06
CA ALA A 525 -7.87 10.51 2.82
C ALA A 525 -7.64 9.29 1.92
N THR A 526 -6.62 8.51 2.25
CA THR A 526 -6.32 7.22 1.61
C THR A 526 -6.62 6.05 2.53
N VAL A 527 -6.99 6.29 3.78
CA VAL A 527 -7.44 5.24 4.71
C VAL A 527 -8.74 5.67 5.37
N SER A 528 -9.66 4.73 5.58
CA SER A 528 -10.86 4.95 6.38
C SER A 528 -11.10 3.85 7.39
N ILE A 529 -11.81 4.17 8.46
CA ILE A 529 -12.28 3.23 9.48
C ILE A 529 -13.80 3.35 9.49
N ASN A 530 -14.47 2.23 9.28
CA ASN A 530 -15.93 2.16 9.16
C ASN A 530 -16.46 1.08 10.09
N LEU A 531 -17.55 1.38 10.78
CA LEU A 531 -18.44 0.36 11.33
C LEU A 531 -19.68 0.32 10.44
N LEU A 532 -19.70 -0.58 9.47
CA LEU A 532 -20.80 -0.75 8.53
C LEU A 532 -21.89 -1.65 9.14
N LYS A 533 -23.13 -1.17 9.23
CA LYS A 533 -24.26 -1.89 9.85
C LYS A 533 -25.52 -1.86 8.98
N GLY A 534 -26.44 -2.77 9.24
CA GLY A 534 -27.78 -2.68 8.65
C GLY A 534 -28.54 -1.47 9.18
N ASN A 535 -29.55 -1.02 8.43
CA ASN A 535 -30.56 -0.14 9.02
C ASN A 535 -31.28 -0.93 10.11
N GLY A 536 -31.22 -0.43 11.35
CA GLY A 536 -31.92 -0.98 12.51
C GLY A 536 -33.43 -0.98 12.34
#